data_AF-A0A7C7JAU5-F1
#
_entry.id   AF-A0A7C7JAU5-F1
#
_cell.length_a   1.000
_cell.length_b   1.000
_cell.length_c   1.000
_cell.angle_alpha   90.00
_cell.angle_beta   90.00
_cell.angle_gamma   90.00
#
_symmetry.space_group_name_H-M   'P 1'
#
loop_
_entity.id
_entity.type
_entity.pdbx_description
1 polymer ?
#
loop_
_entity_poly.entity_id
_entity_poly.type
_entity_poly.pdbx_seq_one_letter_code
_entity_poly.pdbx_strand_id
1 'polypeptide(L)'
;MKFSAILLILIQFPLHAQCDPEYTYFDTIPDNVNIISGDSCFYTSDIDVLNALINDNDLDYNSPLELGTQTWFSGRLKILVAGNYGNSSGVNDTIFTLPDSIGNWDQLSSLYLEWNRIESLPESFNQLTNLQSFYISNNQLQYLPNDFGNLTILYLLDIGYNELDSLPESFCDLSGLTYLWAFNNTLSSVPACICSLDINWNDMDAAWYPYFAIGGNQLCDDVPECVANSEHFHTSLDQFYYSFMVTDSQDCDAAAVGGDLIIPEKIHLFNPYPNPFNPTTTIEFSIPQT
;
A
#
# COMPACT_ATOMS: atom_id res chain seq x y z
N MET A 1 -51.95 62.70 -15.05
CA MET A 1 -51.39 61.63 -14.19
C MET A 1 -50.20 61.03 -14.94
N LYS A 2 -48.97 61.25 -14.46
CA LYS A 2 -47.76 60.63 -15.05
C LYS A 2 -47.47 59.36 -14.25
N PHE A 3 -47.53 58.20 -14.89
CA PHE A 3 -47.07 56.94 -14.31
C PHE A 3 -45.56 56.82 -14.56
N SER A 4 -44.76 56.92 -13.50
CA SER A 4 -43.37 56.47 -13.52
C SER A 4 -43.33 54.97 -13.40
N ALA A 5 -42.91 54.28 -14.46
CA ALA A 5 -42.56 52.86 -14.40
C ALA A 5 -41.18 52.74 -13.74
N ILE A 6 -41.13 52.12 -12.56
CA ILE A 6 -39.88 51.76 -11.90
C ILE A 6 -39.42 50.45 -12.55
N LEU A 7 -38.36 50.52 -13.35
CA LEU A 7 -37.70 49.35 -13.93
C LEU A 7 -36.88 48.67 -12.82
N LEU A 8 -37.40 47.57 -12.28
CA LEU A 8 -36.68 46.75 -11.30
C LEU A 8 -35.67 45.88 -12.07
N ILE A 9 -34.40 46.26 -12.06
CA ILE A 9 -33.32 45.46 -12.63
C ILE A 9 -33.00 44.35 -11.61
N LEU A 10 -33.48 43.14 -11.87
CA LEU A 10 -33.05 41.93 -11.18
C LEU A 10 -31.63 41.61 -11.64
N ILE A 11 -30.64 42.06 -10.85
CA ILE A 11 -29.25 41.61 -11.01
C ILE A 11 -29.21 40.19 -10.43
N GLN A 12 -29.27 39.18 -11.30
CA GLN A 12 -28.93 37.81 -10.93
C GLN A 12 -27.42 37.75 -10.74
N PHE A 13 -26.96 37.88 -9.49
CA PHE A 13 -25.64 37.38 -9.14
C PHE A 13 -25.68 35.86 -9.24
N PRO A 14 -24.78 35.21 -10.01
CA PRO A 14 -24.56 33.80 -9.81
C PRO A 14 -24.09 33.64 -8.36
N LEU A 15 -24.94 33.04 -7.51
CA LEU A 15 -24.53 32.44 -6.25
C LEU A 15 -23.58 31.31 -6.65
N HIS A 16 -22.30 31.64 -6.83
CA HIS A 16 -21.26 30.62 -6.77
C HIS A 16 -21.36 30.10 -5.35
N ALA A 17 -21.68 28.82 -5.19
CA ALA A 17 -21.52 28.15 -3.91
C ALA A 17 -20.04 28.28 -3.55
N GLN A 18 -19.74 29.26 -2.71
CA GLN A 18 -18.37 29.58 -2.36
C GLN A 18 -18.04 28.64 -1.20
N CYS A 19 -17.16 27.68 -1.46
CA CYS A 19 -16.63 26.82 -0.41
C CYS A 19 -16.07 27.69 0.73
N ASP A 20 -16.03 27.12 1.94
CA ASP A 20 -15.28 27.74 3.03
C ASP A 20 -13.80 27.93 2.60
N PRO A 21 -13.08 28.92 3.17
CA PRO A 21 -11.73 29.29 2.71
C PRO A 21 -10.69 28.16 2.75
N GLU A 22 -10.92 27.13 3.55
CA GLU A 22 -10.04 25.95 3.71
C GLU A 22 -10.35 24.84 2.67
N TYR A 23 -11.31 25.08 1.79
CA TYR A 23 -11.77 24.11 0.79
C TYR A 23 -11.60 24.66 -0.63
N THR A 24 -11.14 23.79 -1.52
CA THR A 24 -11.00 24.02 -2.96
C THR A 24 -12.28 23.57 -3.67
N TYR A 25 -12.86 24.46 -4.46
CA TYR A 25 -14.00 24.16 -5.32
C TYR A 25 -13.56 23.51 -6.63
N PHE A 26 -14.25 22.46 -7.06
CA PHE A 26 -14.13 21.88 -8.40
C PHE A 26 -15.46 21.99 -9.15
N ASP A 27 -15.44 22.48 -10.38
CA ASP A 27 -16.64 22.65 -11.20
C ASP A 27 -17.13 21.32 -11.80
N THR A 28 -16.21 20.40 -12.06
CA THR A 28 -16.47 19.05 -12.54
C THR A 28 -15.86 18.01 -11.60
N ILE A 29 -16.59 16.92 -11.38
CA ILE A 29 -16.18 15.82 -10.51
C ILE A 29 -16.02 14.58 -11.40
N PRO A 30 -14.81 14.00 -11.50
CA PRO A 30 -14.57 12.77 -12.24
C PRO A 30 -15.36 11.57 -11.70
N ASP A 31 -15.64 10.58 -12.55
CA ASP A 31 -16.45 9.39 -12.21
C ASP A 31 -15.78 8.47 -11.17
N ASN A 32 -14.47 8.57 -10.97
CA ASN A 32 -13.70 7.83 -9.97
C ASN A 32 -13.78 8.45 -8.55
N VAL A 33 -14.51 9.56 -8.38
CA VAL A 33 -14.70 10.25 -7.10
C VAL A 33 -16.07 9.92 -6.52
N ASN A 34 -16.08 9.27 -5.36
CA ASN A 34 -17.28 9.00 -4.57
C ASN A 34 -17.40 10.00 -3.41
N ILE A 35 -18.53 10.69 -3.33
CA ILE A 35 -18.83 11.67 -2.26
C ILE A 35 -19.97 11.11 -1.40
N ILE A 36 -19.66 10.67 -0.18
CA ILE A 36 -20.65 10.10 0.75
C ILE A 36 -21.48 11.21 1.42
N SER A 37 -20.87 12.38 1.65
CA SER A 37 -21.51 13.57 2.19
C SER A 37 -20.70 14.80 1.81
N GLY A 38 -21.37 15.89 1.40
CA GLY A 38 -20.72 17.11 0.91
C GLY A 38 -21.09 17.41 -0.55
N ASP A 39 -20.47 18.46 -1.07
CA ASP A 39 -20.65 18.95 -2.44
C ASP A 39 -19.27 18.97 -3.14
N SER A 40 -19.10 19.79 -4.17
CA SER A 40 -17.85 19.94 -4.92
C SER A 40 -16.73 20.73 -4.21
N CYS A 41 -16.71 20.69 -2.87
CA CYS A 41 -15.76 21.39 -2.03
C CYS A 41 -14.88 20.37 -1.29
N PHE A 42 -13.57 20.40 -1.55
CA PHE A 42 -12.60 19.44 -1.02
C PHE A 42 -11.57 20.18 -0.19
N TYR A 43 -11.20 19.64 0.96
CA TYR A 43 -10.27 20.30 1.86
C TYR A 43 -8.93 20.53 1.16
N THR A 44 -8.50 21.78 1.10
CA THR A 44 -7.37 22.20 0.26
C THR A 44 -6.11 21.44 0.62
N SER A 45 -5.87 21.18 1.91
CA SER A 45 -4.70 20.42 2.33
C SER A 45 -4.70 18.98 1.80
N ASP A 46 -5.85 18.30 1.69
CA ASP A 46 -5.90 16.94 1.13
C ASP A 46 -5.61 16.96 -0.38
N ILE A 47 -6.13 17.99 -1.07
CA ILE A 47 -5.89 18.24 -2.50
C ILE A 47 -4.41 18.56 -2.77
N ASP A 48 -3.75 19.32 -1.90
CA ASP A 48 -2.33 19.65 -2.03
C ASP A 48 -1.44 18.41 -1.95
N VAL A 49 -1.79 17.42 -1.11
CA VAL A 49 -1.08 16.13 -1.07
C VAL A 49 -1.30 15.34 -2.36
N LEU A 50 -2.52 15.29 -2.90
CA LEU A 50 -2.77 14.64 -4.19
C LEU A 50 -1.94 15.28 -5.32
N ASN A 51 -1.87 16.62 -5.35
CA ASN A 51 -1.02 17.35 -6.29
C ASN A 51 0.47 17.03 -6.08
N ALA A 52 0.94 16.97 -4.82
CA ALA A 52 2.33 16.59 -4.53
C ALA A 52 2.64 15.17 -5.02
N LEU A 53 1.74 14.21 -4.76
CA LEU A 53 1.90 12.83 -5.21
C LEU A 53 1.97 12.73 -6.75
N ILE A 54 1.16 13.52 -7.46
CA ILE A 54 1.21 13.62 -8.93
C ILE A 54 2.53 14.20 -9.40
N ASN A 55 2.94 15.35 -8.85
CA ASN A 55 4.13 16.08 -9.29
C ASN A 55 5.43 15.32 -8.96
N ASP A 56 5.53 14.74 -7.77
CA ASP A 56 6.75 14.04 -7.31
C ASP A 56 7.01 12.75 -8.10
N ASN A 57 5.99 12.23 -8.78
CA ASN A 57 6.06 11.00 -9.59
C ASN A 57 5.86 11.27 -11.09
N ASP A 58 5.82 12.53 -11.53
CA ASP A 58 5.60 12.93 -12.93
C ASP A 58 4.34 12.29 -13.56
N LEU A 59 3.26 12.10 -12.79
CA LEU A 59 2.02 11.49 -13.27
C LEU A 59 1.23 12.44 -14.16
N ASP A 60 0.66 11.95 -15.25
CA ASP A 60 -0.12 12.76 -16.20
C ASP A 60 -1.61 12.74 -15.84
N TYR A 61 -2.04 13.72 -15.04
CA TYR A 61 -3.44 13.96 -14.68
C TYR A 61 -3.81 15.42 -14.90
N ASN A 62 -5.02 15.70 -15.39
CA ASN A 62 -5.49 17.07 -15.58
C ASN A 62 -6.00 17.69 -14.27
N SER A 63 -6.35 16.85 -13.31
CA SER A 63 -6.86 17.24 -12.00
C SER A 63 -6.40 16.24 -10.93
N PRO A 64 -6.11 16.68 -9.69
CA PRO A 64 -5.83 15.78 -8.58
C PRO A 64 -6.99 14.82 -8.27
N LEU A 65 -8.21 15.16 -8.67
CA LEU A 65 -9.38 14.29 -8.52
C LEU A 65 -9.40 13.11 -9.50
N GLU A 66 -8.56 13.09 -10.53
CA GLU A 66 -8.44 11.96 -11.47
C GLU A 66 -7.47 10.87 -10.97
N LEU A 67 -6.68 11.16 -9.94
CA LEU A 67 -5.70 10.23 -9.37
C LEU A 67 -6.39 9.10 -8.59
N GLY A 68 -6.30 7.87 -9.11
CA GLY A 68 -6.85 6.69 -8.45
C GLY A 68 -8.37 6.74 -8.26
N THR A 69 -8.92 5.82 -7.48
CA THR A 69 -10.32 5.91 -7.02
C THR A 69 -10.36 6.56 -5.65
N GLN A 70 -11.20 7.58 -5.49
CA GLN A 70 -11.24 8.41 -4.28
C GLN A 70 -12.60 8.33 -3.61
N THR A 71 -12.63 8.23 -2.29
CA THR A 71 -13.85 8.41 -1.50
C THR A 71 -13.67 9.55 -0.51
N TRP A 72 -14.63 10.46 -0.53
CA TRP A 72 -14.62 11.68 0.27
C TRP A 72 -15.83 11.73 1.20
N PHE A 73 -15.61 12.24 2.42
CA PHE A 73 -16.65 12.46 3.41
C PHE A 73 -16.51 13.86 4.00
N SER A 74 -17.54 14.69 3.83
CA SER A 74 -17.56 16.10 4.23
C SER A 74 -16.36 16.89 3.71
N GLY A 75 -15.98 16.61 2.45
CA GLY A 75 -14.84 17.22 1.77
C GLY A 75 -13.46 16.77 2.27
N ARG A 76 -13.36 15.79 3.18
CA ARG A 76 -12.08 15.16 3.60
C ARG A 76 -11.86 13.83 2.92
N LEU A 77 -10.62 13.53 2.51
CA LEU A 77 -10.28 12.26 1.87
C LEU A 77 -10.38 11.12 2.90
N LYS A 78 -11.13 10.06 2.55
CA LYS A 78 -11.32 8.88 3.41
C LYS A 78 -10.69 7.63 2.84
N ILE A 79 -10.83 7.41 1.55
CA ILE A 79 -10.24 6.25 0.88
C ILE A 79 -9.53 6.72 -0.37
N LEU A 80 -8.31 6.24 -0.55
CA LEU A 80 -7.59 6.37 -1.81
C LEU A 80 -7.16 4.98 -2.29
N VAL A 81 -7.64 4.61 -3.48
CA VAL A 81 -7.17 3.45 -4.22
C VAL A 81 -6.20 3.92 -5.30
N ALA A 82 -4.91 3.77 -5.05
CA ALA A 82 -3.82 4.22 -5.89
C ALA A 82 -2.80 3.10 -6.20
N GLY A 83 -3.24 1.84 -6.17
CA GLY A 83 -2.44 0.74 -6.69
C GLY A 83 -2.31 0.78 -8.21
N ASN A 84 -1.21 0.28 -8.76
CA ASN A 84 -0.98 0.24 -10.20
C ASN A 84 -1.44 -1.10 -10.80
N TYR A 85 -2.75 -1.22 -11.02
CA TYR A 85 -3.37 -2.47 -11.47
C TYR A 85 -3.44 -2.62 -13.00
N GLY A 86 -2.88 -1.68 -13.77
CA GLY A 86 -3.01 -1.65 -15.23
C GLY A 86 -4.46 -1.49 -15.73
N ASN A 87 -5.35 -0.94 -14.89
CA ASN A 87 -6.75 -0.66 -15.21
C ASN A 87 -7.21 0.66 -14.57
N SER A 88 -8.47 1.05 -14.78
CA SER A 88 -9.00 2.35 -14.36
C SER A 88 -9.33 2.49 -12.86
N SER A 89 -9.12 1.46 -12.05
CA SER A 89 -9.46 1.49 -10.61
C SER A 89 -8.38 2.15 -9.75
N GLY A 90 -7.15 2.24 -10.26
CA GLY A 90 -6.00 2.77 -9.56
C GLY A 90 -5.27 3.86 -10.35
N VAL A 91 -3.95 3.95 -10.19
CA VAL A 91 -3.14 4.96 -10.89
C VAL A 91 -2.86 4.58 -12.35
N ASN A 92 -2.62 5.60 -13.19
CA ASN A 92 -2.34 5.43 -14.62
C ASN A 92 -0.89 5.07 -14.92
N ASP A 93 0.03 5.40 -14.00
CA ASP A 93 1.44 5.05 -14.05
C ASP A 93 1.99 4.84 -12.64
N THR A 94 3.25 4.46 -12.54
CA THR A 94 3.91 3.96 -11.33
C THR A 94 4.19 5.08 -10.34
N ILE A 95 3.82 4.86 -9.07
CA ILE A 95 4.30 5.66 -7.94
C ILE A 95 5.65 5.09 -7.48
N PHE A 96 6.66 5.95 -7.38
CA PHE A 96 7.99 5.65 -6.87
C PHE A 96 8.22 6.23 -5.46
N THR A 97 7.61 7.39 -5.17
CA THR A 97 7.77 8.08 -3.89
C THR A 97 6.46 8.63 -3.38
N LEU A 98 6.32 8.70 -2.06
CA LEU A 98 5.22 9.40 -1.40
C LEU A 98 5.73 10.78 -0.93
N PRO A 99 4.92 11.85 -1.06
CA PRO A 99 5.32 13.17 -0.60
C PRO A 99 5.37 13.24 0.93
N ASP A 100 6.29 14.02 1.50
CA ASP A 100 6.32 14.30 2.95
C ASP A 100 5.01 14.92 3.47
N SER A 101 4.21 15.55 2.60
CA SER A 101 2.92 16.10 2.97
C SER A 101 1.84 15.04 3.21
N ILE A 102 2.10 13.75 2.95
CA ILE A 102 1.10 12.67 3.10
C ILE A 102 0.47 12.63 4.50
N GLY A 103 1.22 13.00 5.54
CA GLY A 103 0.71 13.10 6.91
C GLY A 103 -0.48 14.06 7.09
N ASN A 104 -0.72 14.98 6.15
CA ASN A 104 -1.88 15.86 6.15
C ASN A 104 -3.19 15.14 5.85
N TRP A 105 -3.16 13.91 5.30
CA TRP A 105 -4.34 13.05 5.17
C TRP A 105 -4.75 12.44 6.52
N ASP A 106 -4.82 13.27 7.55
CA ASP A 106 -5.09 12.91 8.95
C ASP A 106 -6.49 12.32 9.17
N GLN A 107 -7.35 12.33 8.15
CA GLN A 107 -8.69 11.76 8.15
C GLN A 107 -8.83 10.49 7.30
N LEU A 108 -7.78 10.05 6.61
CA LEU A 108 -7.77 8.88 5.73
C LEU A 108 -7.97 7.60 6.55
N SER A 109 -8.91 6.75 6.12
CA SER A 109 -9.20 5.48 6.76
C SER A 109 -8.62 4.29 6.01
N SER A 110 -8.49 4.38 4.68
CA SER A 110 -7.97 3.27 3.88
C SER A 110 -7.09 3.77 2.75
N LEU A 111 -5.92 3.15 2.60
CA LEU A 111 -4.93 3.49 1.58
C LEU A 111 -4.48 2.21 0.87
N TYR A 112 -4.62 2.19 -0.45
CA TYR A 112 -4.21 1.09 -1.31
C TYR A 112 -3.14 1.60 -2.28
N LEU A 113 -1.94 1.02 -2.22
CA LEU A 113 -0.75 1.41 -2.98
C LEU A 113 -0.06 0.21 -3.62
N GLU A 114 -0.77 -0.91 -3.78
CA GLU A 114 -0.19 -2.16 -4.27
C GLU A 114 0.33 -2.02 -5.71
N TRP A 115 1.29 -2.86 -6.08
CA TRP A 115 1.84 -2.95 -7.45
C TRP A 115 2.58 -1.70 -7.95
N ASN A 116 3.06 -0.86 -7.04
CA ASN A 116 3.90 0.28 -7.36
C ASN A 116 5.40 -0.07 -7.20
N ARG A 117 6.26 0.94 -7.09
CA ARG A 117 7.70 0.78 -6.83
C ARG A 117 8.17 1.69 -5.70
N ILE A 118 7.36 1.76 -4.66
CA ILE A 118 7.62 2.60 -3.50
C ILE A 118 8.73 1.94 -2.67
N GLU A 119 9.84 2.66 -2.47
CA GLU A 119 11.00 2.17 -1.73
C GLU A 119 10.95 2.50 -0.23
N SER A 120 10.24 3.57 0.14
CA SER A 120 10.14 4.04 1.54
C SER A 120 8.85 4.81 1.81
N LEU A 121 8.49 4.89 3.09
CA LEU A 121 7.44 5.76 3.59
C LEU A 121 8.09 7.01 4.23
N PRO A 122 7.55 8.23 4.01
CA PRO A 122 8.07 9.44 4.63
C PRO A 122 7.84 9.42 6.15
N GLU A 123 8.63 10.18 6.92
CA GLU A 123 8.50 10.23 8.39
C GLU A 123 7.11 10.67 8.84
N SER A 124 6.46 11.56 8.07
CA SER A 124 5.10 12.05 8.32
C SER A 124 4.01 10.99 8.16
N PHE A 125 4.33 9.79 7.64
CA PHE A 125 3.36 8.71 7.51
C PHE A 125 2.77 8.30 8.88
N ASN A 126 3.51 8.51 9.96
CA ASN A 126 3.05 8.29 11.33
C ASN A 126 1.89 9.22 11.77
N GLN A 127 1.57 10.26 10.97
CA GLN A 127 0.49 11.21 11.23
C GLN A 127 -0.87 10.74 10.68
N LEU A 128 -0.90 9.63 9.93
CA LEU A 128 -2.14 9.01 9.44
C LEU A 128 -2.89 8.27 10.56
N THR A 129 -3.13 8.93 11.69
CA THR A 129 -3.65 8.31 12.92
C THR A 129 -5.08 7.80 12.80
N ASN A 130 -5.78 8.07 11.69
CA ASN A 130 -7.10 7.54 11.38
C ASN A 130 -7.08 6.34 10.41
N LEU A 131 -5.89 5.91 9.96
CA LEU A 131 -5.73 4.82 9.02
C LEU A 131 -6.08 3.49 9.68
N GLN A 132 -7.03 2.76 9.08
CA GLN A 132 -7.52 1.47 9.55
C GLN A 132 -7.09 0.34 8.62
N SER A 133 -6.89 0.60 7.33
CA SER A 133 -6.45 -0.42 6.38
C SER A 133 -5.38 0.14 5.48
N PHE A 134 -4.23 -0.53 5.45
CA PHE A 134 -3.13 -0.15 4.61
C PHE A 134 -2.65 -1.34 3.79
N TYR A 135 -2.76 -1.20 2.47
CA TYR A 135 -2.29 -2.18 1.50
C TYR A 135 -1.17 -1.57 0.68
N ILE A 136 0.02 -2.14 0.78
CA ILE A 136 1.20 -1.71 0.04
C ILE A 136 2.00 -2.91 -0.49
N SER A 137 1.34 -4.03 -0.69
CA SER A 137 2.01 -5.21 -1.23
C SER A 137 2.51 -5.02 -2.66
N ASN A 138 3.48 -5.83 -3.08
CA ASN A 138 4.10 -5.72 -4.40
C ASN A 138 4.73 -4.34 -4.64
N ASN A 139 5.57 -3.91 -3.70
CA ASN A 139 6.39 -2.70 -3.77
C ASN A 139 7.86 -3.06 -3.49
N GLN A 140 8.69 -2.07 -3.16
CA GLN A 140 10.13 -2.22 -2.92
C GLN A 140 10.50 -1.68 -1.53
N LEU A 141 9.57 -1.72 -0.57
CA LEU A 141 9.80 -1.18 0.77
C LEU A 141 10.94 -1.93 1.46
N GLN A 142 11.96 -1.20 1.87
CA GLN A 142 13.12 -1.76 2.58
C GLN A 142 12.98 -1.66 4.11
N TYR A 143 12.24 -0.67 4.59
CA TYR A 143 11.97 -0.47 6.02
C TYR A 143 10.63 0.25 6.23
N LEU A 144 10.08 0.10 7.45
CA LEU A 144 9.02 0.96 7.95
C LEU A 144 9.63 2.05 8.85
N PRO A 145 9.07 3.28 8.90
CA PRO A 145 9.54 4.34 9.79
C PRO A 145 9.57 3.90 11.27
N ASN A 146 10.52 4.42 12.04
CA ASN A 146 10.67 4.04 13.47
C ASN A 146 9.42 4.32 14.31
N ASP A 147 8.58 5.28 13.92
CA ASP A 147 7.34 5.66 14.61
C ASP A 147 6.07 5.04 13.98
N PHE A 148 6.21 3.96 13.20
CA PHE A 148 5.07 3.29 12.54
C PHE A 148 4.00 2.83 13.53
N GLY A 149 4.39 2.51 14.78
CA GLY A 149 3.50 2.22 15.90
C GLY A 149 2.47 3.29 16.25
N ASN A 150 2.64 4.54 15.82
CA ASN A 150 1.68 5.62 16.07
C ASN A 150 0.32 5.38 15.39
N LEU A 151 0.24 4.46 14.43
CA LEU A 151 -0.99 4.04 13.74
C LEU A 151 -1.83 3.10 14.63
N THR A 152 -2.16 3.56 15.83
CA THR A 152 -2.73 2.73 16.91
C THR A 152 -4.10 2.11 16.60
N ILE A 153 -4.82 2.63 15.60
CA ILE A 153 -6.12 2.11 15.15
C ILE A 153 -6.04 1.31 13.84
N LEU A 154 -4.83 1.09 13.31
CA LEU A 154 -4.61 0.29 12.12
C LEU A 154 -5.11 -1.13 12.39
N TYR A 155 -6.10 -1.56 11.62
CA TYR A 155 -6.77 -2.85 11.78
C TYR A 155 -6.20 -3.91 10.84
N LEU A 156 -5.83 -3.52 9.62
CA LEU A 156 -5.26 -4.39 8.62
C LEU A 156 -4.02 -3.76 8.00
N LEU A 157 -2.94 -4.53 7.97
CA LEU A 157 -1.70 -4.20 7.29
C LEU A 157 -1.30 -5.32 6.33
N ASP A 158 -1.23 -4.98 5.04
CA ASP A 158 -0.63 -5.81 4.01
C ASP A 158 0.65 -5.16 3.48
N ILE A 159 1.78 -5.75 3.86
CA ILE A 159 3.14 -5.38 3.45
C ILE A 159 3.80 -6.55 2.70
N GLY A 160 3.02 -7.52 2.22
CA GLY A 160 3.57 -8.69 1.52
C GLY A 160 4.27 -8.33 0.21
N TYR A 161 5.18 -9.18 -0.28
CA TYR A 161 5.91 -8.93 -1.54
C TYR A 161 6.62 -7.55 -1.55
N ASN A 162 7.46 -7.32 -0.56
CA ASN A 162 8.33 -6.15 -0.43
C ASN A 162 9.77 -6.62 -0.12
N GLU A 163 10.64 -5.72 0.34
CA GLU A 163 12.06 -5.98 0.63
C GLU A 163 12.42 -5.69 2.11
N LEU A 164 11.44 -5.79 3.02
CA LEU A 164 11.62 -5.46 4.43
C LEU A 164 12.55 -6.47 5.11
N ASP A 165 13.61 -5.99 5.75
CA ASP A 165 14.58 -6.84 6.48
C ASP A 165 14.23 -7.05 7.96
N SER A 166 13.39 -6.17 8.50
CA SER A 166 12.98 -6.11 9.90
C SER A 166 11.69 -5.27 10.06
N LEU A 167 11.03 -5.41 11.22
CA LEU A 167 9.95 -4.52 11.65
C LEU A 167 10.46 -3.66 12.83
N PRO A 168 10.10 -2.37 12.93
CA PRO A 168 10.57 -1.48 14.00
C PRO A 168 9.99 -1.89 15.37
N GLU A 169 10.68 -1.56 16.47
CA GLU A 169 10.18 -1.87 17.83
C GLU A 169 8.82 -1.23 18.14
N SER A 170 8.53 -0.05 17.57
CA SER A 170 7.21 0.60 17.71
C SER A 170 6.07 -0.21 17.09
N PHE A 171 6.35 -1.20 16.24
CA PHE A 171 5.33 -2.06 15.66
C PHE A 171 4.45 -2.74 16.73
N CYS A 172 4.99 -2.94 17.93
CA CYS A 172 4.25 -3.47 19.09
C CYS A 172 3.19 -2.51 19.65
N ASP A 173 3.20 -1.23 19.27
CA ASP A 173 2.22 -0.22 19.68
C ASP A 173 0.96 -0.20 18.78
N LEU A 174 0.90 -1.04 17.74
CA LEU A 174 -0.24 -1.20 16.83
C LEU A 174 -1.41 -1.94 17.51
N SER A 175 -1.97 -1.36 18.57
CA SER A 175 -2.96 -1.99 19.45
C SER A 175 -4.28 -2.38 18.78
N GLY A 176 -4.61 -1.79 17.62
CA GLY A 176 -5.79 -2.13 16.83
C GLY A 176 -5.56 -3.23 15.79
N LEU A 177 -4.31 -3.68 15.59
CA LEU A 177 -3.95 -4.57 14.49
C LEU A 177 -4.55 -5.95 14.69
N THR A 178 -5.33 -6.38 13.70
CA THR A 178 -6.02 -7.67 13.69
C THR A 178 -5.54 -8.53 12.52
N TYR A 179 -5.22 -7.91 11.37
CA TYR A 179 -4.67 -8.59 10.21
C TYR A 179 -3.25 -8.11 9.93
N LEU A 180 -2.31 -9.05 9.88
CA LEU A 180 -0.92 -8.80 9.52
C LEU A 180 -0.45 -9.78 8.45
N TRP A 181 -0.27 -9.26 7.24
CA TRP A 181 0.31 -9.99 6.12
C TRP A 181 1.68 -9.40 5.79
N ALA A 182 2.72 -10.17 6.11
CA ALA A 182 4.12 -9.78 5.96
C ALA A 182 4.95 -10.84 5.21
N PHE A 183 4.28 -11.70 4.44
CA PHE A 183 4.93 -12.74 3.65
C PHE A 183 5.76 -12.17 2.50
N ASN A 184 6.70 -12.96 1.98
CA ASN A 184 7.52 -12.62 0.82
C ASN A 184 8.25 -11.28 0.98
N ASN A 185 8.98 -11.15 2.07
CA ASN A 185 9.93 -10.08 2.34
C ASN A 185 11.32 -10.69 2.58
N THR A 186 12.24 -9.94 3.16
CA THR A 186 13.57 -10.42 3.59
C THR A 186 13.70 -10.42 5.11
N LEU A 187 12.57 -10.53 5.84
CA LEU A 187 12.55 -10.37 7.30
C LEU A 187 13.43 -11.43 7.94
N SER A 188 14.51 -10.97 8.57
CA SER A 188 15.43 -11.83 9.32
C SER A 188 15.11 -11.85 10.82
N SER A 189 14.32 -10.88 11.27
CA SER A 189 13.84 -10.78 12.65
C SER A 189 12.52 -10.01 12.72
N VAL A 190 11.79 -10.23 13.80
CA VAL A 190 10.63 -9.42 14.20
C VAL A 190 10.81 -8.99 15.66
N PRO A 191 10.24 -7.86 16.11
CA PRO A 191 10.37 -7.38 17.48
C PRO A 191 9.97 -8.44 18.51
N ALA A 192 10.74 -8.56 19.58
CA ALA A 192 10.46 -9.54 20.64
C ALA A 192 9.09 -9.31 21.30
N CYS A 193 8.60 -8.07 21.29
CA CYS A 193 7.29 -7.68 21.81
C CYS A 193 6.12 -7.99 20.86
N ILE A 194 6.34 -8.50 19.64
CA ILE A 194 5.25 -8.69 18.65
C ILE A 194 4.10 -9.56 19.19
N CYS A 195 4.39 -10.48 20.11
CA CYS A 195 3.39 -11.31 20.78
C CYS A 195 2.48 -10.55 21.77
N SER A 196 2.70 -9.26 22.02
CA SER A 196 1.77 -8.41 22.79
C SER A 196 0.60 -7.90 21.95
N LEU A 197 0.66 -8.03 20.62
CA LEU A 197 -0.43 -7.68 19.73
C LEU A 197 -1.59 -8.68 19.88
N ASP A 198 -2.82 -8.20 19.81
CA ASP A 198 -4.04 -9.01 19.90
C ASP A 198 -4.42 -9.62 18.54
N ILE A 199 -3.43 -10.22 17.87
CA ILE A 199 -3.60 -10.90 16.59
C ILE A 199 -3.93 -12.37 16.84
N ASN A 200 -4.86 -12.92 16.08
CA ASN A 200 -5.09 -14.35 16.07
C ASN A 200 -4.03 -15.04 15.19
N TRP A 201 -3.00 -15.60 15.83
CA TRP A 201 -1.86 -16.18 15.12
C TRP A 201 -2.17 -17.46 14.32
N ASN A 202 -3.32 -18.12 14.52
CA ASN A 202 -3.58 -19.45 13.96
C ASN A 202 -4.91 -19.58 13.21
N ASP A 203 -5.91 -18.76 13.53
CA ASP A 203 -7.22 -18.89 12.89
C ASP A 203 -7.30 -18.07 11.58
N MET A 204 -8.39 -18.31 10.87
CA MET A 204 -8.82 -17.57 9.70
C MET A 204 -10.18 -16.93 9.95
N ASP A 205 -10.52 -15.95 9.12
CA ASP A 205 -11.83 -15.35 9.10
C ASP A 205 -12.88 -16.21 8.37
N ALA A 206 -14.12 -15.70 8.28
CA ALA A 206 -15.21 -16.40 7.63
C ALA A 206 -15.04 -16.56 6.10
N ALA A 207 -14.11 -15.82 5.50
CA ALA A 207 -13.74 -15.89 4.09
C ALA A 207 -12.44 -16.69 3.86
N TRP A 208 -11.96 -17.41 4.89
CA TRP A 208 -10.76 -18.23 4.87
C TRP A 208 -9.46 -17.44 4.67
N TYR A 209 -9.46 -16.15 5.02
CA TYR A 209 -8.23 -15.37 5.10
C TYR A 209 -7.58 -15.54 6.47
N PRO A 210 -6.28 -15.83 6.53
CA PRO A 210 -5.58 -15.90 7.81
C PRO A 210 -5.46 -14.49 8.40
N TYR A 211 -5.62 -14.38 9.72
CA TYR A 211 -5.37 -13.12 10.43
C TYR A 211 -3.87 -12.77 10.44
N PHE A 212 -3.00 -13.77 10.34
CA PHE A 212 -1.56 -13.61 10.31
C PHE A 212 -0.94 -14.48 9.21
N ALA A 213 0.01 -13.95 8.44
CA ALA A 213 0.76 -14.73 7.46
C ALA A 213 2.15 -14.11 7.20
N ILE A 214 3.22 -14.91 7.28
CA ILE A 214 4.61 -14.42 7.22
C ILE A 214 5.58 -15.35 6.44
N GLY A 215 5.04 -16.25 5.61
CA GLY A 215 5.85 -17.17 4.78
C GLY A 215 6.80 -16.45 3.81
N GLY A 216 7.82 -17.14 3.30
CA GLY A 216 8.76 -16.57 2.32
C GLY A 216 9.63 -15.44 2.87
N ASN A 217 10.06 -15.53 4.12
CA ASN A 217 11.00 -14.61 4.78
C ASN A 217 12.28 -15.34 5.21
N GLN A 218 13.15 -14.73 6.02
CA GLN A 218 14.41 -15.30 6.53
C GLN A 218 14.38 -15.47 8.06
N LEU A 219 13.21 -15.80 8.63
CA LEU A 219 13.01 -15.94 10.08
C LEU A 219 13.49 -17.32 10.57
N CYS A 220 14.78 -17.41 10.90
CA CYS A 220 15.45 -18.70 11.14
C CYS A 220 15.83 -18.96 12.60
N ASP A 221 16.24 -17.90 13.31
CA ASP A 221 16.69 -17.96 14.69
C ASP A 221 15.96 -16.88 15.51
N ASP A 222 15.84 -17.10 16.81
CA ASP A 222 15.29 -16.13 17.79
C ASP A 222 13.89 -15.55 17.45
N VAL A 223 13.08 -16.31 16.71
CA VAL A 223 11.71 -15.93 16.36
C VAL A 223 10.79 -16.03 17.60
N PRO A 224 10.00 -14.98 17.93
CA PRO A 224 9.04 -15.03 19.04
C PRO A 224 8.05 -16.18 18.94
N GLU A 225 7.74 -16.82 20.08
CA GLU A 225 7.00 -18.09 20.12
C GLU A 225 5.61 -18.04 19.45
N CYS A 226 4.89 -16.93 19.56
CA CYS A 226 3.59 -16.76 18.91
C CYS A 226 3.68 -16.82 17.37
N VAL A 227 4.78 -16.32 16.81
CA VAL A 227 5.05 -16.32 15.37
C VAL A 227 5.62 -17.68 14.95
N ALA A 228 6.62 -18.19 15.67
CA ALA A 228 7.29 -19.44 15.34
C ALA A 228 6.36 -20.66 15.39
N ASN A 229 5.39 -20.67 16.31
CA ASN A 229 4.43 -21.76 16.47
C ASN A 229 3.12 -21.53 15.70
N SER A 230 3.00 -20.44 14.94
CA SER A 230 1.82 -20.15 14.14
C SER A 230 1.61 -21.20 13.04
N GLU A 231 0.37 -21.62 12.83
CA GLU A 231 -0.02 -22.43 11.65
C GLU A 231 0.24 -21.69 10.32
N HIS A 232 0.45 -20.36 10.37
CA HIS A 232 0.68 -19.47 9.23
C HIS A 232 2.11 -18.95 9.12
N PHE A 233 3.05 -19.55 9.86
CA PHE A 233 4.47 -19.20 9.80
C PHE A 233 5.09 -19.39 8.40
N HIS A 234 4.59 -20.35 7.62
CA HIS A 234 4.99 -20.60 6.24
C HIS A 234 3.87 -20.27 5.24
N THR A 235 2.90 -19.46 5.65
CA THR A 235 1.77 -19.09 4.78
C THR A 235 2.06 -17.78 4.08
N SER A 236 1.82 -17.78 2.77
CA SER A 236 1.69 -16.60 1.93
C SER A 236 0.31 -16.63 1.24
N LEU A 237 -0.05 -15.57 0.53
CA LEU A 237 -1.24 -15.51 -0.33
C LEU A 237 -0.78 -15.45 -1.79
N ASP A 238 -1.58 -16.03 -2.71
CA ASP A 238 -1.27 -15.93 -4.14
C ASP A 238 -1.06 -14.46 -4.56
N GLN A 239 0.12 -14.17 -5.10
CA GLN A 239 0.58 -12.82 -5.40
C GLN A 239 -0.39 -12.00 -6.25
N PHE A 240 -1.06 -12.62 -7.21
CA PHE A 240 -1.83 -11.90 -8.24
C PHE A 240 -3.30 -11.73 -7.87
N TYR A 241 -3.89 -12.75 -7.24
CA TYR A 241 -5.32 -12.79 -6.96
C TYR A 241 -5.64 -12.62 -5.49
N TYR A 242 -4.67 -12.85 -4.59
CA TYR A 242 -4.88 -12.86 -3.14
C TYR A 242 -6.09 -13.71 -2.75
N SER A 243 -6.37 -14.79 -3.50
CA SER A 243 -7.65 -15.50 -3.40
C SER A 243 -7.55 -16.83 -2.67
N PHE A 244 -6.34 -17.31 -2.42
CA PHE A 244 -6.07 -18.52 -1.66
C PHE A 244 -4.67 -18.44 -1.04
N MET A 245 -4.51 -19.19 0.05
CA MET A 245 -3.21 -19.36 0.70
C MET A 245 -2.30 -20.28 -0.11
N VAL A 246 -1.03 -19.95 -0.12
CA VAL A 246 0.07 -20.78 -0.63
C VAL A 246 1.08 -21.01 0.49
N THR A 247 1.77 -22.14 0.43
CA THR A 247 2.90 -22.39 1.34
C THR A 247 4.15 -21.79 0.74
N ASP A 248 4.80 -20.90 1.48
CA ASP A 248 6.11 -20.36 1.15
C ASP A 248 7.00 -20.41 2.40
N SER A 249 8.03 -21.26 2.35
CA SER A 249 8.86 -21.56 3.51
C SER A 249 9.79 -20.40 3.87
N GLN A 250 10.26 -20.37 5.10
CA GLN A 250 11.36 -19.46 5.46
C GLN A 250 12.64 -19.91 4.74
N ASP A 251 13.36 -18.98 4.14
CA ASP A 251 14.65 -19.17 3.49
C ASP A 251 15.79 -19.05 4.51
N CYS A 252 16.11 -20.19 5.12
CA CYS A 252 17.18 -20.32 6.11
C CYS A 252 18.45 -20.95 5.57
N ASP A 253 18.44 -21.31 4.29
CA ASP A 253 19.59 -21.85 3.63
C ASP A 253 20.52 -20.70 3.26
N ALA A 254 21.41 -20.34 4.18
CA ALA A 254 22.64 -19.67 3.82
C ALA A 254 23.47 -20.63 2.95
N ALA A 255 23.12 -20.76 1.67
CA ALA A 255 24.06 -21.18 0.64
C ALA A 255 25.08 -20.04 0.45
N ALA A 256 25.80 -19.69 1.52
CA ALA A 256 27.10 -19.11 1.36
C ALA A 256 27.89 -20.13 0.54
N VAL A 257 28.23 -19.78 -0.70
CA VAL A 257 29.19 -20.54 -1.50
C VAL A 257 30.55 -20.36 -0.84
N GLY A 258 30.74 -21.06 0.28
CA GLY A 258 31.98 -21.15 1.05
C GLY A 258 32.89 -22.16 0.37
N GLY A 259 33.37 -21.80 -0.81
CA GLY A 259 34.26 -22.57 -1.66
C GLY A 259 34.46 -21.81 -2.96
N ASP A 260 35.66 -21.86 -3.54
CA ASP A 260 36.01 -21.11 -4.75
C ASP A 260 34.84 -21.09 -5.75
N LEU A 261 34.29 -19.89 -5.97
CA LEU A 261 33.18 -19.66 -6.88
C LEU A 261 33.60 -20.11 -8.28
N ILE A 262 33.17 -21.31 -8.69
CA ILE A 262 33.25 -21.69 -10.10
C ILE A 262 32.06 -21.03 -10.79
N ILE A 263 32.24 -19.77 -11.17
CA ILE A 263 31.26 -19.04 -11.97
C ILE A 263 31.24 -19.71 -13.36
N PRO A 264 30.10 -20.26 -13.82
CA PRO A 264 30.01 -20.80 -15.16
C PRO A 264 30.34 -19.69 -16.16
N GLU A 265 31.24 -19.97 -17.11
CA GLU A 265 31.63 -18.99 -18.14
C GLU A 265 30.44 -18.61 -19.02
N LYS A 266 29.43 -19.49 -19.08
CA LYS A 266 28.21 -19.28 -19.84
C LYS A 266 27.01 -19.97 -19.20
N ILE A 267 25.91 -19.22 -19.12
CA ILE A 267 24.58 -19.72 -18.77
C ILE A 267 23.70 -19.56 -20.00
N HIS A 268 23.00 -20.63 -20.40
CA HIS A 268 21.98 -20.58 -21.43
C HIS A 268 20.64 -21.04 -20.88
N LEU A 269 19.62 -20.20 -21.10
CA LEU A 269 18.23 -20.48 -20.77
C LEU A 269 17.50 -20.86 -22.06
N PHE A 270 17.02 -22.09 -22.13
CA PHE A 270 16.19 -22.55 -23.24
C PHE A 270 14.72 -22.54 -22.83
N ASN A 271 13.89 -21.92 -23.67
CA ASN A 271 12.46 -21.72 -23.45
C ASN A 271 12.15 -20.98 -22.13
N PRO A 272 12.55 -19.70 -22.00
CA PRO A 272 12.32 -18.90 -20.82
C PRO A 272 10.86 -18.41 -20.77
N TYR A 273 9.91 -19.33 -20.63
CA TYR A 273 8.53 -19.09 -20.17
C TYR A 273 7.76 -20.42 -20.08
N PRO A 274 7.12 -20.78 -18.96
CA PRO A 274 6.15 -21.87 -19.00
C PRO A 274 4.81 -21.31 -19.52
N ASN A 275 4.50 -21.67 -20.76
CA ASN A 275 3.13 -21.78 -21.24
C ASN A 275 2.53 -23.08 -20.64
N PRO A 276 1.28 -23.09 -20.13
CA PRO A 276 0.62 -24.29 -19.61
C PRO A 276 0.55 -25.49 -20.58
N PHE A 277 0.90 -25.30 -21.87
CA PHE A 277 0.94 -26.36 -22.87
C PHE A 277 2.35 -26.94 -23.16
N ASN A 278 3.41 -26.47 -22.51
CA ASN A 278 4.74 -27.12 -22.57
C ASN A 278 5.59 -26.85 -21.29
N PRO A 279 5.61 -27.79 -20.31
CA PRO A 279 5.94 -27.49 -18.91
C PRO A 279 7.43 -27.52 -18.55
N THR A 280 8.36 -27.64 -19.51
CA THR A 280 9.78 -27.82 -19.20
C THR A 280 10.65 -26.71 -19.76
N THR A 281 11.28 -25.98 -18.85
CA THR A 281 12.43 -25.09 -19.10
C THR A 281 13.72 -25.87 -18.81
N THR A 282 14.71 -25.76 -19.70
CA THR A 282 16.02 -26.39 -19.53
C THR A 282 17.07 -25.32 -19.33
N ILE A 283 17.87 -25.47 -18.26
CA ILE A 283 18.99 -24.59 -17.96
C ILE A 283 20.28 -25.37 -18.17
N GLU A 284 21.18 -24.85 -19.01
CA GLU A 284 22.50 -25.43 -19.23
C GLU A 284 23.60 -24.52 -18.64
N PHE A 285 24.49 -25.15 -17.88
CA PHE A 285 25.69 -24.50 -17.31
C PHE A 285 26.93 -25.04 -18.00
N SER A 286 27.78 -24.15 -18.52
CA SER A 286 29.17 -24.51 -18.89
C SER A 286 30.12 -24.09 -17.78
N ILE A 287 30.65 -25.08 -17.08
CA ILE A 287 31.60 -24.91 -15.99
C ILE A 287 33.02 -25.04 -16.58
N PRO A 288 33.93 -24.11 -16.32
CA PRO A 288 35.33 -24.26 -16.74
C PRO A 288 35.94 -25.49 -16.08
N GLN A 289 36.56 -26.38 -16.88
CA GLN A 289 37.32 -27.51 -16.33
C GLN A 289 38.66 -26.99 -15.81
N THR A 290 38.95 -27.26 -14.54
CA THR A 290 40.28 -27.05 -13.93
C THR A 290 41.32 -28.00 -14.49
#